data_AF-A0AAX2LYV0-F1
#
_entry.id   AF-A0AAX2LYV0-F1
#
_cell.length_a   1.000
_cell.length_b   1.000
_cell.length_c   1.000
_cell.angle_alpha   90.00
_cell.angle_beta   90.00
_cell.angle_gamma   90.00
#
_symmetry.space_group_name_H-M   'P 1'
#
loop_
_entity.id
_entity.type
_entity.pdbx_description
1 polymer ?
#
loop_
_entity_poly.entity_id
_entity_poly.type
_entity_poly.pdbx_seq_one_letter_code
_entity_poly.pdbx_strand_id
1 'polypeptide(L)'
;MNLISLVRRAPIARVFGLTVCYLLISLLVSVMQAQARLQQLIDGPIEAARSLVWRDSAELGEQAETQVLFALQSRETLNHLQWHNPLQVLATCGFESSNSATNGLRFPITLQLPSQGEAQRLSMQCDVQWLPWVSIALLAAGLTSLLMRWRPQPLRLSDQRLLHQLSQQGADAKVWKQALQHFRGSAPSAEPDGDYLLAVIASYQSSYTIEDAVELLNQASQPLTLKFITHSGQLQVRLNALVIPLSVTPAIYWLWYAQRRKCESDNGWVSNPPANRPDVFSAQSLIELMEQFGGHGRAISELKQHGLRAKTLDQNRNKIKEALLGVVGETLTEACGFENGRKDQNAQSCYRLKMSPNRIDIAIDDF
;
A
#
# COMPACT_ATOMS: atom_id res chain seq x y z
N MET A 1 1.43 -18.63 26.51
CA MET A 1 0.86 -17.68 25.53
C MET A 1 -0.66 -17.70 25.67
N ASN A 2 -1.23 -16.63 26.23
CA ASN A 2 -2.66 -16.53 26.53
C ASN A 2 -3.49 -16.45 25.24
N LEU A 3 -4.31 -17.46 24.94
CA LEU A 3 -5.28 -17.43 23.85
C LEU A 3 -6.32 -16.29 24.02
N ILE A 4 -6.48 -15.76 25.23
CA ILE A 4 -7.50 -14.75 25.57
C ILE A 4 -7.05 -13.33 25.17
N SER A 5 -5.74 -13.04 25.05
CA SER A 5 -5.27 -11.72 24.60
C SER A 5 -5.30 -11.55 23.07
N LEU A 6 -5.69 -12.60 22.32
CA LEU A 6 -5.78 -12.56 20.86
C LEU A 6 -7.11 -12.01 20.34
N VAL A 7 -8.07 -11.69 21.23
CA VAL A 7 -9.30 -10.96 20.89
C VAL A 7 -8.99 -9.45 20.87
N ARG A 8 -8.02 -9.07 20.03
CA ARG A 8 -7.85 -7.68 19.59
C ARG A 8 -9.13 -7.35 18.83
N ARG A 9 -9.95 -6.45 19.39
CA ARG A 9 -11.26 -6.01 18.88
C ARG A 9 -11.23 -5.93 17.35
N ALA A 10 -11.75 -6.95 16.65
CA ALA A 10 -12.29 -6.71 15.33
C ALA A 10 -13.32 -5.60 15.54
N PRO A 11 -13.30 -4.50 14.75
CA PRO A 11 -14.23 -3.42 14.99
C PRO A 11 -15.62 -4.03 14.92
N ILE A 12 -16.36 -4.01 16.04
CA ILE A 12 -17.69 -4.63 16.18
C ILE A 12 -18.59 -4.20 15.02
N ALA A 13 -18.39 -2.96 14.53
CA ALA A 13 -18.98 -2.41 13.32
C ALA A 13 -18.81 -3.27 12.06
N ARG A 14 -17.65 -3.91 11.82
CA ARG A 14 -17.43 -4.78 10.65
C ARG A 14 -18.22 -6.08 10.74
N VAL A 15 -18.23 -6.73 11.91
CA VAL A 15 -19.01 -7.95 12.11
C VAL A 15 -20.49 -7.63 11.93
N PHE A 16 -20.97 -6.56 12.56
CA PHE A 16 -22.35 -6.10 12.40
C PHE A 16 -22.71 -5.79 10.94
N GLY A 17 -21.86 -5.05 10.23
CA GLY A 17 -22.06 -4.75 8.81
C GLY A 17 -22.12 -6.00 7.92
N LEU A 18 -21.24 -6.98 8.16
CA LEU A 18 -21.28 -8.27 7.47
C LEU A 18 -22.54 -9.05 7.80
N THR A 19 -22.98 -9.06 9.07
CA THR A 19 -24.22 -9.75 9.47
C THR A 19 -25.43 -9.16 8.76
N VAL A 20 -25.59 -7.83 8.73
CA VAL A 20 -26.68 -7.17 8.00
C VAL A 20 -26.64 -7.52 6.51
N CYS A 21 -25.44 -7.51 5.91
CA CYS A 21 -25.28 -7.88 4.50
C CYS A 21 -25.71 -9.34 4.24
N TYR A 22 -25.27 -10.29 5.06
CA TYR A 22 -25.66 -11.69 4.93
C TYR A 22 -27.14 -11.92 5.18
N LEU A 23 -27.76 -11.21 6.13
CA LEU A 23 -29.21 -11.26 6.36
C LEU A 23 -29.98 -10.86 5.10
N LEU A 24 -29.60 -9.74 4.46
CA LEU A 24 -30.25 -9.26 3.24
C LEU A 24 -30.05 -10.22 2.07
N ILE A 25 -28.82 -10.70 1.86
CA ILE A 25 -28.50 -11.63 0.77
C ILE A 25 -29.24 -12.94 0.94
N SER A 26 -29.22 -13.54 2.14
CA SER A 26 -29.87 -14.83 2.37
C SER A 26 -31.39 -14.72 2.24
N LEU A 27 -31.98 -13.61 2.65
CA LEU A 27 -33.41 -13.34 2.47
C LEU A 27 -33.75 -13.20 0.98
N LEU A 28 -33.01 -12.38 0.23
CA LEU A 28 -33.22 -12.19 -1.20
C LEU A 28 -33.11 -13.51 -1.97
N VAL A 29 -32.04 -14.28 -1.72
CA VAL A 29 -31.85 -15.59 -2.34
C VAL A 29 -32.99 -16.54 -1.98
N SER A 30 -33.43 -16.56 -0.72
CA SER A 30 -34.54 -17.41 -0.28
C SER A 30 -35.84 -17.04 -0.98
N VAL A 31 -36.15 -15.74 -1.11
CA VAL A 31 -37.35 -15.25 -1.82
C VAL A 31 -37.28 -15.57 -3.32
N MET A 32 -36.14 -15.37 -3.96
CA MET A 32 -35.97 -15.69 -5.38
C MET A 32 -36.11 -17.20 -5.65
N GLN A 33 -35.48 -18.04 -4.83
CA GLN A 33 -35.60 -19.50 -4.97
C GLN A 33 -37.03 -19.97 -4.71
N ALA A 34 -37.70 -19.39 -3.72
CA ALA A 34 -39.10 -19.63 -3.42
C ALA A 34 -39.99 -19.34 -4.63
N GLN A 35 -39.87 -18.12 -5.15
CA GLN A 35 -40.66 -17.66 -6.28
C GLN A 35 -40.42 -18.53 -7.52
N ALA A 36 -39.16 -18.83 -7.84
CA ALA A 36 -38.83 -19.68 -8.98
C ALA A 36 -39.43 -21.09 -8.85
N ARG A 37 -39.36 -21.70 -7.65
CA ARG A 37 -39.89 -23.04 -7.42
C ARG A 37 -41.42 -23.08 -7.44
N LEU A 38 -42.06 -22.06 -6.88
CA LEU A 38 -43.52 -21.92 -6.92
C LEU A 38 -44.01 -21.70 -8.35
N GLN A 39 -43.29 -20.89 -9.13
CA GLN A 39 -43.62 -20.70 -10.54
C GLN A 39 -43.49 -22.01 -11.33
N GLN A 40 -42.42 -22.79 -11.11
CA GLN A 40 -42.27 -24.12 -11.72
C GLN A 40 -43.42 -25.09 -11.37
N LEU A 41 -43.96 -25.01 -10.15
CA LEU A 41 -45.12 -25.81 -9.74
C LEU A 41 -46.42 -25.33 -10.40
N ILE A 42 -46.54 -24.03 -10.67
CA ILE A 42 -47.69 -23.48 -11.41
C ILE A 42 -47.63 -23.92 -12.87
N ASP A 43 -46.49 -23.73 -13.52
CA ASP A 43 -46.30 -24.00 -14.95
C ASP A 43 -46.34 -25.51 -15.27
N GLY A 44 -46.11 -26.38 -14.29
CA GLY A 44 -46.13 -27.84 -14.46
C GLY A 44 -47.50 -28.47 -14.13
N PRO A 45 -47.68 -28.99 -12.90
CA PRO A 45 -48.86 -29.77 -12.54
C PRO A 45 -50.17 -28.97 -12.55
N ILE A 46 -50.12 -27.68 -12.21
CA ILE A 46 -51.34 -26.83 -12.16
C ILE A 46 -51.79 -26.48 -13.58
N GLU A 47 -50.88 -26.15 -14.49
CA GLU A 47 -51.22 -25.93 -15.90
C GLU A 47 -51.70 -27.22 -16.59
N ALA A 48 -51.08 -28.37 -16.28
CA ALA A 48 -51.56 -29.67 -16.74
C ALA A 48 -52.98 -29.97 -16.25
N ALA A 49 -53.28 -29.73 -14.96
CA ALA A 49 -54.61 -29.88 -14.39
C ALA A 49 -55.63 -28.92 -15.04
N ARG A 50 -55.22 -27.69 -15.34
CA ARG A 50 -56.05 -26.72 -16.08
C ARG A 50 -56.44 -27.26 -17.44
N SER A 51 -55.47 -27.74 -18.21
CA SER A 51 -55.72 -28.26 -19.57
C SER A 51 -56.66 -29.47 -19.56
N LEU A 52 -56.60 -30.32 -18.52
CA LEU A 52 -57.50 -31.44 -18.31
C LEU A 52 -58.93 -30.98 -17.99
N VAL A 53 -59.09 -30.09 -17.00
CA VAL A 53 -60.41 -29.52 -16.64
C VAL A 53 -61.07 -28.85 -17.84
N TRP A 54 -60.28 -28.17 -18.68
CA TRP A 54 -60.78 -27.51 -19.87
C TRP A 54 -61.15 -28.48 -20.99
N ARG A 55 -60.41 -29.58 -21.13
CA ARG A 55 -60.72 -30.64 -22.09
C ARG A 55 -62.01 -31.37 -21.73
N ASP A 56 -62.27 -31.56 -20.44
CA ASP A 56 -63.50 -32.15 -19.93
C ASP A 56 -64.68 -31.16 -19.96
N SER A 57 -64.40 -29.85 -19.88
CA SER A 57 -65.39 -28.76 -19.92
C SER A 57 -65.61 -28.20 -21.34
N ALA A 58 -65.31 -28.97 -22.39
CA ALA A 58 -65.34 -28.51 -23.79
C ALA A 58 -66.70 -27.91 -24.23
N GLU A 59 -67.79 -28.18 -23.51
CA GLU A 59 -69.13 -27.59 -23.76
C GLU A 59 -69.37 -26.23 -23.08
N LEU A 60 -68.59 -25.84 -22.06
CA LEU A 60 -68.83 -24.64 -21.24
C LEU A 60 -67.96 -23.42 -21.63
N GLY A 61 -66.86 -23.63 -22.35
CA GLY A 61 -65.94 -22.56 -22.76
C GLY A 61 -65.23 -21.84 -21.60
N GLU A 62 -64.37 -20.87 -21.93
CA GLU A 62 -63.67 -20.05 -20.93
C GLU A 62 -64.59 -18.93 -20.41
N GLN A 63 -65.45 -19.29 -19.45
CA GLN A 63 -66.30 -18.33 -18.74
C GLN A 63 -65.59 -17.79 -17.49
N ALA A 64 -65.95 -16.59 -17.03
CA ALA A 64 -65.38 -15.99 -15.83
C ALA A 64 -65.52 -16.90 -14.58
N GLU A 65 -66.58 -17.73 -14.53
CA GLU A 65 -66.84 -18.66 -13.44
C GLU A 65 -65.82 -19.81 -13.36
N THR A 66 -65.37 -20.35 -14.50
CA THR A 66 -64.38 -21.43 -14.53
C THR A 66 -62.98 -20.92 -14.17
N GLN A 67 -62.67 -19.66 -14.48
CA GLN A 67 -61.44 -19.01 -14.03
C GLN A 67 -61.41 -18.80 -12.50
N VAL A 68 -62.53 -18.42 -11.89
CA VAL A 68 -62.64 -18.30 -10.42
C VAL A 68 -62.46 -19.66 -9.75
N LEU A 69 -63.08 -20.71 -10.27
CA LEU A 69 -62.95 -22.07 -9.73
C LEU A 69 -61.49 -22.56 -9.82
N PHE A 70 -60.82 -22.32 -10.95
CA PHE A 70 -59.42 -22.68 -11.14
C PHE A 70 -58.50 -21.92 -10.17
N ALA A 71 -58.75 -20.62 -9.94
CA ALA A 71 -57.99 -19.83 -8.99
C ALA A 71 -58.17 -20.35 -7.55
N LEU A 72 -59.38 -20.74 -7.16
CA LEU A 72 -59.68 -21.34 -5.85
C LEU A 72 -58.99 -22.70 -5.67
N GLN A 73 -59.04 -23.57 -6.69
CA GLN A 73 -58.39 -24.88 -6.63
C GLN A 73 -56.86 -24.75 -6.61
N SER A 74 -56.29 -23.84 -7.39
CA SER A 74 -54.86 -23.53 -7.37
C SER A 74 -54.43 -23.02 -5.99
N ARG A 75 -55.23 -22.16 -5.36
CA ARG A 75 -54.99 -21.67 -3.99
C ARG A 75 -54.98 -22.81 -2.98
N GLU A 76 -55.93 -23.74 -3.08
CA GLU A 76 -56.02 -24.89 -2.18
C GLU A 76 -54.82 -25.83 -2.35
N THR A 77 -54.44 -26.15 -3.60
CA THR A 77 -53.25 -26.97 -3.87
C THR A 77 -51.97 -26.32 -3.34
N LEU A 78 -51.83 -25.00 -3.51
CA LEU A 78 -50.68 -24.26 -3.01
C LEU A 78 -50.67 -24.16 -1.47
N ASN A 79 -51.84 -24.12 -0.81
CA ASN A 79 -51.95 -24.15 0.65
C ASN A 79 -51.48 -25.48 1.27
N HIS A 80 -51.69 -26.61 0.58
CA HIS A 80 -51.27 -27.95 1.06
C HIS A 80 -49.81 -28.29 0.76
N LEU A 81 -49.09 -27.39 0.08
CA LEU A 81 -47.75 -27.69 -0.41
C LEU A 81 -46.73 -27.61 0.72
N GLN A 82 -46.24 -28.76 1.18
CA GLN A 82 -45.13 -28.81 2.15
C GLN A 82 -43.83 -28.35 1.49
N TRP A 83 -43.32 -27.20 1.91
CA TRP A 83 -42.11 -26.63 1.36
C TRP A 83 -40.87 -27.08 2.13
N HIS A 84 -39.97 -27.78 1.43
CA HIS A 84 -38.60 -27.96 1.90
C HIS A 84 -37.73 -26.73 1.55
N ASN A 85 -37.54 -25.83 2.53
CA ASN A 85 -36.68 -24.66 2.38
C ASN A 85 -35.22 -25.04 2.68
N PRO A 86 -34.31 -25.03 1.69
CA PRO A 86 -32.93 -25.48 1.89
C PRO A 86 -32.16 -24.61 2.90
N LEU A 87 -32.52 -23.34 3.04
CA LEU A 87 -31.91 -22.41 4.00
C LEU A 87 -32.73 -22.23 5.28
N GLN A 88 -33.92 -22.84 5.35
CA GLN A 88 -34.88 -22.71 6.46
C GLN A 88 -35.21 -21.25 6.84
N VAL A 89 -35.02 -20.29 5.92
CA VAL A 89 -35.26 -18.85 6.20
C VAL A 89 -36.75 -18.52 6.19
N LEU A 90 -37.53 -19.20 5.36
CA LEU A 90 -38.98 -19.04 5.20
C LEU A 90 -39.68 -20.31 5.70
N ALA A 91 -40.65 -20.15 6.60
CA ALA A 91 -41.33 -21.26 7.28
C ALA A 91 -42.59 -21.71 6.53
N THR A 92 -43.60 -20.85 6.60
CA THR A 92 -44.98 -21.10 6.24
C THR A 92 -45.38 -19.99 5.31
N CYS A 93 -45.95 -20.36 4.17
CA CYS A 93 -46.48 -19.41 3.23
C CYS A 93 -47.95 -19.71 2.97
N GLY A 94 -48.78 -18.68 3.00
CA GLY A 94 -50.22 -18.81 2.83
C GLY A 94 -50.82 -17.59 2.16
N PHE A 95 -51.98 -17.79 1.54
CA PHE A 95 -52.74 -16.72 0.87
C PHE A 95 -53.67 -15.98 1.83
N GLU A 96 -54.02 -16.59 2.96
CA GLU A 96 -54.80 -15.93 4.01
C GLU A 96 -53.86 -15.35 5.05
N SER A 97 -54.08 -14.08 5.37
CA SER A 97 -53.63 -13.46 6.61
C SER A 97 -54.34 -14.19 7.76
N SER A 98 -53.86 -15.38 8.10
CA SER A 98 -54.24 -15.98 9.37
C SER A 98 -53.86 -14.94 10.43
N ASN A 99 -54.85 -14.52 11.22
CA ASN A 99 -54.70 -13.57 12.33
C ASN A 99 -53.83 -14.15 13.47
N SER A 100 -52.89 -15.04 13.17
CA SER A 100 -51.87 -15.44 14.13
C SER A 100 -51.01 -14.21 14.38
N ALA A 101 -51.13 -13.68 15.60
CA ALA A 101 -50.39 -12.56 16.14
C ALA A 101 -48.93 -12.95 16.41
N THR A 102 -48.27 -13.54 15.42
CA THR A 102 -46.84 -13.74 15.44
C THR A 102 -46.19 -12.44 14.98
N ASN A 103 -45.46 -11.77 15.87
CA ASN A 103 -44.70 -10.54 15.60
C ASN A 103 -43.51 -10.78 14.64
N GLY A 104 -43.66 -11.67 13.65
CA GLY A 104 -42.65 -12.06 12.70
C GLY A 104 -42.62 -11.14 11.48
N LEU A 105 -41.44 -11.05 10.84
CA LEU A 105 -41.30 -10.42 9.54
C LEU A 105 -41.99 -11.29 8.48
N ARG A 106 -42.91 -10.69 7.72
CA ARG A 106 -43.61 -11.33 6.60
C ARG A 106 -43.15 -10.75 5.28
N PHE A 107 -42.88 -11.61 4.31
CA PHE A 107 -42.51 -11.20 2.96
C PHE A 107 -43.57 -11.62 1.94
N PRO A 108 -44.08 -10.68 1.11
CA PRO A 108 -44.99 -11.01 0.04
C PRO A 108 -44.22 -11.63 -1.13
N ILE A 109 -44.70 -12.77 -1.61
CA ILE A 109 -44.28 -13.40 -2.85
C ILE A 109 -45.44 -13.26 -3.85
N THR A 110 -45.15 -12.71 -5.03
CA THR A 110 -46.13 -12.58 -6.10
C THR A 110 -45.91 -13.66 -7.15
N LEU A 111 -46.96 -14.43 -7.43
CA LEU A 111 -46.99 -15.50 -8.41
C LEU A 111 -47.86 -15.07 -9.59
N GLN A 112 -47.46 -15.42 -10.81
CA GLN A 112 -48.23 -15.13 -12.01
C GLN A 112 -48.89 -16.41 -12.49
N LEU A 113 -50.23 -16.37 -12.63
CA LEU A 113 -50.95 -17.48 -13.22
C LEU A 113 -51.08 -17.23 -14.72
N PRO A 114 -50.84 -18.24 -15.55
CA PRO A 114 -51.12 -18.13 -16.97
C PRO A 114 -52.62 -17.86 -17.15
N SER A 115 -53.02 -16.86 -17.93
CA SER A 115 -54.40 -16.62 -18.36
C SER A 115 -54.38 -16.16 -19.81
N GLN A 116 -55.45 -16.40 -20.59
CA GLN A 116 -55.50 -15.96 -22.00
C GLN A 116 -55.79 -14.46 -22.17
N GLY A 117 -55.87 -13.70 -21.07
CA GLY A 117 -56.13 -12.26 -21.05
C GLY A 117 -55.19 -11.53 -20.09
N GLU A 118 -55.72 -11.02 -18.98
CA GLU A 118 -54.91 -10.36 -17.96
C GLU A 118 -54.30 -11.37 -16.98
N ALA A 119 -52.97 -11.37 -16.86
CA ALA A 119 -52.25 -12.26 -15.94
C ALA A 119 -52.73 -12.05 -14.50
N GLN A 120 -53.40 -13.06 -13.95
CA GLN A 120 -53.88 -13.00 -12.58
C GLN A 120 -52.68 -13.15 -11.63
N ARG A 121 -52.48 -12.16 -10.77
CA ARG A 121 -51.41 -12.17 -9.77
C ARG A 121 -51.95 -12.70 -8.44
N LEU A 122 -51.43 -13.82 -7.98
CA LEU A 122 -51.66 -14.28 -6.61
C LEU A 122 -50.53 -13.76 -5.72
N SER A 123 -50.88 -13.11 -4.61
CA SER A 123 -49.91 -12.72 -3.59
C SER A 123 -50.01 -13.67 -2.39
N MET A 124 -48.90 -14.30 -2.06
CA MET A 124 -48.75 -15.17 -0.90
C MET A 124 -47.86 -14.48 0.13
N GLN A 125 -48.18 -14.59 1.42
CA GLN A 125 -47.32 -14.09 2.49
C GLN A 125 -46.52 -15.23 3.10
N CYS A 126 -45.21 -15.04 3.24
CA CYS A 126 -44.30 -16.00 3.86
C CYS A 126 -43.75 -15.48 5.18
N ASP A 127 -43.81 -16.30 6.23
CA ASP A 127 -43.20 -16.00 7.53
C ASP A 127 -41.71 -16.30 7.53
N VAL A 128 -40.89 -15.36 8.02
CA VAL A 128 -39.45 -15.54 8.17
C VAL A 128 -39.12 -16.21 9.51
N GLN A 129 -38.35 -17.29 9.47
CA GLN A 129 -37.79 -17.91 10.67
C GLN A 129 -36.56 -17.12 11.14
N TRP A 130 -36.78 -16.22 12.10
CA TRP A 130 -35.71 -15.33 12.57
C TRP A 130 -34.50 -16.06 13.15
N LEU A 131 -34.71 -17.17 13.88
CA LEU A 131 -33.63 -17.88 14.56
C LEU A 131 -32.61 -18.52 13.59
N PRO A 132 -33.00 -19.40 12.65
CA PRO A 132 -32.06 -19.97 11.67
C PRO A 132 -31.47 -18.89 10.74
N TRP A 133 -32.27 -17.88 10.38
CA TRP A 133 -31.82 -16.79 9.52
C TRP A 133 -30.69 -15.98 10.16
N VAL A 134 -30.86 -15.57 11.42
CA VAL A 134 -29.85 -14.83 12.17
C VAL A 134 -28.64 -15.70 12.50
N SER A 135 -28.83 -16.98 12.85
CA SER A 135 -27.70 -17.87 13.16
C SER A 135 -26.80 -18.11 11.96
N ILE A 136 -27.37 -18.35 10.77
CA ILE A 136 -26.60 -18.54 9.54
C ILE A 136 -25.83 -17.26 9.18
N ALA A 137 -26.49 -16.10 9.26
CA ALA A 137 -25.85 -14.82 8.97
C ALA A 137 -24.71 -14.48 9.95
N LEU A 138 -24.88 -14.78 11.24
CA LEU A 138 -23.83 -14.62 12.25
C LEU A 138 -22.65 -15.56 12.03
N LEU A 139 -22.92 -16.85 11.73
CA LEU A 139 -21.87 -17.82 11.43
C LEU A 139 -21.07 -17.42 10.17
N ALA A 140 -21.76 -17.01 9.10
CA ALA A 140 -21.12 -16.53 7.89
C ALA A 140 -20.28 -15.26 8.13
N ALA A 141 -20.82 -14.28 8.87
CA ALA A 141 -20.09 -13.08 9.25
C ALA A 141 -18.85 -13.39 10.11
N GLY A 142 -18.97 -14.30 11.06
CA GLY A 142 -17.88 -14.76 11.91
C GLY A 142 -16.77 -15.44 11.11
N LEU A 143 -17.14 -16.38 10.23
CA LEU A 143 -16.20 -17.08 9.36
C LEU A 143 -15.48 -16.11 8.41
N THR A 144 -16.22 -15.20 7.76
CA THR A 144 -15.64 -14.20 6.86
C THR A 144 -14.69 -13.25 7.61
N SER A 145 -15.06 -12.82 8.82
CA SER A 145 -14.17 -12.01 9.65
C SER A 145 -12.89 -12.75 10.04
N LEU A 146 -12.98 -14.06 10.29
CA LEU A 146 -11.83 -14.91 10.62
C LEU A 146 -10.92 -15.10 9.40
N LEU A 147 -11.49 -15.36 8.22
CA LEU A 147 -10.77 -15.47 6.96
C LEU A 147 -10.09 -14.15 6.57
N MET A 148 -10.77 -13.01 6.76
CA MET A 148 -10.17 -11.69 6.52
C MET A 148 -8.99 -11.41 7.45
N ARG A 149 -8.98 -11.95 8.66
CA ARG A 149 -7.85 -11.81 9.60
C ARG A 149 -6.61 -12.58 9.14
N TRP A 150 -6.81 -13.67 8.41
CA TRP A 150 -5.72 -14.48 7.84
C TRP A 150 -5.33 -14.04 6.44
N ARG A 151 -6.04 -13.07 5.86
CA ARG A 151 -5.68 -12.51 4.57
C ARG A 151 -4.39 -11.69 4.72
N PRO A 152 -3.33 -11.98 3.95
CA PRO A 152 -2.11 -11.18 4.00
C PRO A 152 -2.48 -9.73 3.68
N GLN A 153 -2.04 -8.80 4.52
CA GLN A 153 -2.32 -7.39 4.29
C GLN A 153 -1.79 -6.99 2.92
N PRO A 154 -2.59 -6.30 2.09
CA PRO A 154 -2.10 -5.79 0.83
C PRO A 154 -0.95 -4.84 1.12
N LEU A 155 0.17 -5.05 0.42
CA LEU A 155 1.30 -4.13 0.48
C LEU A 155 0.87 -2.76 -0.04
N ARG A 156 1.46 -1.69 0.51
CA ARG A 156 1.25 -0.33 0.01
C ARG A 156 1.74 -0.22 -1.43
N LEU A 157 1.19 0.74 -2.18
CA LEU A 157 1.62 1.01 -3.55
C LEU A 157 3.12 1.36 -3.63
N SER A 158 3.65 2.10 -2.65
CA SER A 158 5.09 2.40 -2.53
C SER A 158 5.93 1.12 -2.38
N ASP A 159 5.50 0.21 -1.51
CA ASP A 159 6.20 -1.05 -1.21
C ASP A 159 6.15 -2.00 -2.43
N GLN A 160 5.06 -1.98 -3.18
CA GLN A 160 4.94 -2.74 -4.44
C GLN A 160 5.90 -2.21 -5.50
N ARG A 161 6.04 -0.88 -5.65
CA ARG A 161 7.03 -0.28 -6.57
C ARG A 161 8.45 -0.62 -6.14
N LEU A 162 8.75 -0.52 -4.85
CA LEU A 162 10.07 -0.88 -4.32
C LEU A 162 10.40 -2.35 -4.57
N LEU A 163 9.47 -3.27 -4.31
CA LEU A 163 9.65 -4.69 -4.64
C LEU A 163 9.87 -4.92 -6.13
N HIS A 164 9.17 -4.18 -6.99
CA HIS A 164 9.37 -4.28 -8.42
C HIS A 164 10.78 -3.84 -8.83
N GLN A 165 11.26 -2.71 -8.29
CA GLN A 165 12.63 -2.23 -8.51
C GLN A 165 13.68 -3.22 -8.00
N LEU A 166 13.49 -3.76 -6.79
CA LEU A 166 14.37 -4.77 -6.20
C LEU A 166 14.42 -6.05 -7.04
N SER A 167 13.27 -6.51 -7.52
CA SER A 167 13.18 -7.69 -8.37
C SER A 167 13.87 -7.49 -9.72
N GLN A 168 13.84 -6.28 -10.29
CA GLN A 168 14.57 -5.96 -11.53
C GLN A 168 16.08 -6.05 -11.35
N GLN A 169 16.58 -5.79 -10.14
CA GLN A 169 18.00 -5.93 -9.78
C GLN A 169 18.39 -7.36 -9.35
N GLY A 170 17.50 -8.34 -9.55
CA GLY A 170 17.77 -9.74 -9.24
C GLY A 170 17.64 -10.11 -7.76
N ALA A 171 17.09 -9.23 -6.93
CA ALA A 171 16.86 -9.54 -5.52
C ALA A 171 15.67 -10.51 -5.36
N ASP A 172 15.75 -11.43 -4.39
CA ASP A 172 14.68 -12.39 -4.12
C ASP A 172 13.42 -11.67 -3.59
N ALA A 173 12.41 -11.54 -4.46
CA ALA A 173 11.15 -10.88 -4.15
C ALA A 173 10.43 -11.49 -2.94
N LYS A 174 10.63 -12.78 -2.64
CA LYS A 174 10.01 -13.44 -1.49
C LYS A 174 10.62 -12.95 -0.17
N VAL A 175 11.96 -12.91 -0.10
CA VAL A 175 12.70 -12.42 1.08
C VAL A 175 12.34 -10.95 1.33
N TRP A 176 12.42 -10.10 0.30
CA TRP A 176 12.11 -8.68 0.43
C TRP A 176 10.65 -8.40 0.77
N LYS A 177 9.71 -9.23 0.28
CA LYS A 177 8.30 -9.12 0.68
C LYS A 177 8.11 -9.40 2.16
N GLN A 178 8.74 -10.45 2.68
CA GLN A 178 8.68 -10.78 4.11
C GLN A 178 9.36 -9.71 4.97
N ALA A 179 10.52 -9.21 4.52
CA ALA A 179 11.22 -8.13 5.18
C ALA A 179 10.38 -6.84 5.24
N LEU A 180 9.72 -6.44 4.14
CA LEU A 180 8.82 -5.30 4.14
C LEU A 180 7.63 -5.49 5.09
N GLN A 181 7.04 -6.68 5.15
CA GLN A 181 5.96 -6.97 6.10
C GLN A 181 6.44 -6.84 7.55
N HIS A 182 7.64 -7.33 7.86
CA HIS A 182 8.25 -7.21 9.19
C HIS A 182 8.56 -5.75 9.52
N PHE A 183 9.23 -5.04 8.61
CA PHE A 183 9.57 -3.61 8.73
C PHE A 183 8.33 -2.73 8.92
N ARG A 184 7.22 -3.02 8.24
CA ARG A 184 5.95 -2.30 8.45
C ARG A 184 5.31 -2.59 9.80
N GLY A 185 5.64 -3.72 10.42
CA GLY A 185 5.26 -4.07 11.78
C GLY A 185 5.95 -3.21 12.84
N SER A 186 7.24 -2.87 12.63
CA SER A 186 8.04 -2.04 13.54
C SER A 186 7.94 -0.54 13.24
N ALA A 187 7.94 -0.15 11.97
CA ALA A 187 7.96 1.23 11.49
C ALA A 187 6.84 1.49 10.45
N PRO A 188 5.57 1.63 10.88
CA PRO A 188 4.44 1.69 9.97
C PRO A 188 4.39 2.97 9.12
N SER A 189 5.02 4.07 9.54
CA SER A 189 5.01 5.36 8.82
C SER A 189 6.33 5.70 8.12
N ALA A 190 7.38 4.91 8.33
CA ALA A 190 8.69 5.19 7.75
C ALA A 190 8.69 4.92 6.24
N GLU A 191 9.27 5.82 5.45
CA GLU A 191 9.39 5.65 4.00
C GLU A 191 10.87 5.41 3.66
N PRO A 192 11.25 4.19 3.26
CA PRO A 192 12.60 3.90 2.84
C PRO A 192 12.88 4.58 1.50
N ASP A 193 14.03 5.23 1.39
CA ASP A 193 14.55 5.77 0.14
C ASP A 193 14.99 4.60 -0.76
N GLY A 194 14.23 4.40 -1.86
CA GLY A 194 14.46 3.29 -2.78
C GLY A 194 15.80 3.39 -3.50
N ASP A 195 16.19 4.59 -3.94
CA ASP A 195 17.44 4.80 -4.67
C ASP A 195 18.64 4.51 -3.75
N TYR A 196 18.57 4.92 -2.49
CA TYR A 196 19.60 4.62 -1.49
C TYR A 196 19.67 3.12 -1.20
N LEU A 197 18.51 2.48 -0.99
CA LEU A 197 18.46 1.04 -0.73
C LEU A 197 19.09 0.23 -1.87
N LEU A 198 18.80 0.59 -3.12
CA LEU A 198 19.37 -0.06 -4.29
C LEU A 198 20.90 0.12 -4.36
N ALA A 199 21.40 1.32 -4.05
CA ALA A 199 22.84 1.59 -3.98
C ALA A 199 23.54 0.73 -2.91
N VAL A 200 22.92 0.58 -1.74
CA VAL A 200 23.46 -0.30 -0.67
C VAL A 200 23.46 -1.76 -1.11
N ILE A 201 22.36 -2.24 -1.69
CA ILE A 201 22.25 -3.62 -2.17
C ILE A 201 23.30 -3.91 -3.25
N ALA A 202 23.54 -2.96 -4.17
CA ALA A 202 24.56 -3.11 -5.20
C ALA A 202 25.98 -3.23 -4.63
N SER A 203 26.24 -2.66 -3.44
CA SER A 203 27.52 -2.79 -2.74
C SER A 203 27.69 -4.10 -1.97
N TYR A 204 26.59 -4.82 -1.70
CA TYR A 204 26.58 -6.08 -0.96
C TYR A 204 26.72 -7.27 -1.92
N GLN A 205 27.72 -8.12 -1.68
CA GLN A 205 28.04 -9.28 -2.54
C GLN A 205 27.41 -10.60 -2.08
N SER A 206 26.58 -10.58 -1.04
CA SER A 206 26.10 -11.78 -0.35
C SER A 206 24.59 -11.95 -0.45
N SER A 207 24.11 -13.19 -0.28
CA SER A 207 22.68 -13.48 -0.11
C SER A 207 22.15 -12.83 1.17
N TYR A 208 20.99 -12.19 1.09
CA TYR A 208 20.35 -11.54 2.23
C TYR A 208 19.52 -12.52 3.07
N THR A 209 19.62 -12.43 4.39
CA THR A 209 18.58 -12.95 5.28
C THR A 209 17.41 -11.96 5.36
N ILE A 210 16.29 -12.37 5.96
CA ILE A 210 15.14 -11.48 6.18
C ILE A 210 15.54 -10.35 7.14
N GLU A 211 16.32 -10.68 8.17
CA GLU A 211 16.83 -9.75 9.17
C GLU A 211 17.75 -8.70 8.54
N ASP A 212 18.67 -9.11 7.65
CA ASP A 212 19.53 -8.17 6.92
C ASP A 212 18.69 -7.21 6.07
N ALA A 213 17.70 -7.73 5.33
CA ALA A 213 16.83 -6.91 4.50
C ALA A 213 16.00 -5.91 5.34
N VAL A 214 15.54 -6.30 6.54
CA VAL A 214 14.86 -5.39 7.47
C VAL A 214 15.80 -4.29 7.95
N GLU A 215 17.05 -4.63 8.27
CA GLU A 215 18.04 -3.65 8.69
C GLU A 215 18.37 -2.66 7.58
N LEU A 216 18.51 -3.13 6.34
CA LEU A 216 18.70 -2.26 5.18
C LEU A 216 17.51 -1.31 4.96
N LEU A 217 16.27 -1.79 5.16
CA LEU A 217 15.08 -0.93 5.12
C LEU A 217 15.07 0.12 6.23
N ASN A 218 15.48 -0.25 7.44
CA ASN A 218 15.62 0.71 8.54
C ASN A 218 16.64 1.79 8.20
N GLN A 219 17.80 1.40 7.64
CA GLN A 219 18.84 2.33 7.22
C GLN A 219 18.37 3.24 6.09
N ALA A 220 17.69 2.70 5.08
CA ALA A 220 17.13 3.47 3.96
C ALA A 220 16.02 4.44 4.40
N SER A 221 15.42 4.21 5.56
CA SER A 221 14.41 5.10 6.14
C SER A 221 15.00 6.24 6.97
N GLN A 222 16.31 6.22 7.24
CA GLN A 222 16.98 7.30 7.94
C GLN A 222 17.33 8.45 6.98
N PRO A 223 17.29 9.71 7.45
CA PRO A 223 17.76 10.83 6.65
C PRO A 223 19.22 10.64 6.19
N LEU A 224 19.50 10.99 4.93
CA LEU A 224 20.87 10.97 4.40
C LEU A 224 21.79 11.90 5.21
N THR A 225 22.95 11.37 5.57
CA THR A 225 23.98 12.01 6.38
C THR A 225 25.35 11.83 5.71
N LEU A 226 26.10 12.92 5.54
CA LEU A 226 27.47 12.88 5.01
C LEU A 226 28.45 12.81 6.16
N LYS A 227 29.26 11.76 6.20
CA LYS A 227 30.22 11.50 7.26
C LYS A 227 31.63 11.58 6.70
N PHE A 228 32.46 12.36 7.35
CA PHE A 228 33.91 12.39 7.15
C PHE A 228 34.53 11.67 8.35
N ILE A 229 35.14 10.52 8.09
CA ILE A 229 35.75 9.65 9.10
C ILE A 229 37.24 9.65 8.83
N THR A 230 38.04 9.92 9.86
CA THR A 230 39.50 9.91 9.76
C THR A 230 40.06 8.75 10.56
N HIS A 231 40.84 7.88 9.93
CA HIS A 231 41.51 6.78 10.64
C HIS A 231 42.99 6.77 10.27
N SER A 232 43.88 6.95 11.26
CA SER A 232 45.34 6.96 11.06
C SER A 232 45.81 7.94 9.97
N GLY A 233 45.22 9.13 9.90
CA GLY A 233 45.53 10.15 8.90
C GLY A 233 44.90 9.93 7.52
N GLN A 234 44.15 8.84 7.30
CA GLN A 234 43.39 8.64 6.07
C GLN A 234 41.97 9.18 6.21
N LEU A 235 41.53 9.97 5.22
CA LEU A 235 40.19 10.51 5.14
C LEU A 235 39.28 9.60 4.31
N GLN A 236 38.22 9.08 4.95
CA GLN A 236 37.15 8.35 4.28
C GLN A 236 35.86 9.17 4.29
N VAL A 237 35.18 9.23 3.15
CA VAL A 237 33.88 9.90 3.00
C VAL A 237 32.78 8.86 2.86
N ARG A 238 31.72 8.98 3.65
CA ARG A 238 30.55 8.11 3.57
C ARG A 238 29.26 8.90 3.44
N LEU A 239 28.30 8.38 2.68
CA LEU A 239 26.91 8.80 2.72
C LEU A 239 26.11 7.72 3.43
N ASN A 240 25.65 8.01 4.65
CA ASN A 240 25.17 6.99 5.60
C ASN A 240 26.18 5.85 5.74
N ALA A 241 25.85 4.65 5.25
CA ALA A 241 26.72 3.47 5.27
C ALA A 241 27.58 3.32 4.00
N LEU A 242 27.24 4.01 2.91
CA LEU A 242 27.92 3.90 1.61
C LEU A 242 29.25 4.64 1.62
N VAL A 243 30.33 3.94 1.30
CA VAL A 243 31.65 4.56 1.09
C VAL A 243 31.68 5.23 -0.30
N ILE A 244 32.03 6.51 -0.35
CA ILE A 244 32.18 7.23 -1.62
C ILE A 244 33.65 7.13 -2.04
N PRO A 245 33.97 6.42 -3.15
CA PRO A 245 35.34 6.18 -3.56
C PRO A 245 35.94 7.45 -4.17
N LEU A 246 36.68 8.21 -3.36
CA LEU A 246 37.35 9.43 -3.79
C LEU A 246 38.86 9.30 -3.64
N SER A 247 39.57 9.94 -4.57
CA SER A 247 40.98 10.24 -4.33
C SER A 247 41.12 11.27 -3.20
N VAL A 248 42.26 11.22 -2.51
CA VAL A 248 42.51 12.00 -1.29
C VAL A 248 42.28 13.50 -1.49
N THR A 249 42.71 14.07 -2.63
CA THR A 249 42.57 15.50 -2.90
C THR A 249 41.10 15.95 -2.99
N PRO A 250 40.24 15.41 -3.88
CA PRO A 250 38.80 15.70 -3.86
C PRO A 250 38.13 15.48 -2.50
N ALA A 251 38.50 14.42 -1.76
CA ALA A 251 37.94 14.16 -0.43
C ALA A 251 38.24 15.31 0.55
N ILE A 252 39.48 15.82 0.55
CA ILE A 252 39.90 16.96 1.37
C ILE A 252 39.16 18.24 0.96
N TYR A 253 39.01 18.50 -0.34
CA TYR A 253 38.20 19.62 -0.79
C TYR A 253 36.75 19.51 -0.30
N TRP A 254 36.17 18.31 -0.32
CA TRP A 254 34.81 18.11 0.18
C TRP A 254 34.71 18.34 1.70
N LEU A 255 35.67 17.85 2.47
CA LEU A 255 35.77 18.11 3.91
C LEU A 255 35.87 19.62 4.19
N TRP A 256 36.67 20.35 3.42
CA TRP A 256 36.79 21.80 3.53
C TRP A 256 35.45 22.52 3.32
N TYR A 257 34.68 22.12 2.30
CA TYR A 257 33.30 22.62 2.13
C TYR A 257 32.38 22.25 3.30
N ALA A 258 32.53 21.05 3.86
CA ALA A 258 31.74 20.58 4.99
C ALA A 258 32.04 21.38 6.28
N GLN A 259 33.32 21.67 6.56
CA GLN A 259 33.73 22.54 7.66
C GLN A 259 33.14 23.94 7.50
N ARG A 260 33.22 24.54 6.31
CA ARG A 260 32.60 25.86 6.06
C ARG A 260 31.08 25.84 6.19
N ARG A 261 30.43 24.74 5.79
CA ARG A 261 29.00 24.54 5.95
C ARG A 261 28.60 24.45 7.44
N LYS A 262 29.47 23.89 8.28
CA LYS A 262 29.26 23.81 9.75
C LYS A 262 29.60 25.08 10.51
N CYS A 263 30.60 25.85 10.09
CA CYS A 263 31.03 27.06 10.81
C CYS A 263 30.06 28.26 10.66
N GLU A 264 28.90 28.09 10.02
CA GLU A 264 27.79 29.06 9.82
C GLU A 264 28.12 30.42 9.17
N SER A 265 29.39 30.82 9.07
CA SER A 265 29.81 32.02 8.35
C SER A 265 29.38 31.96 6.88
N ASP A 266 28.58 32.92 6.44
CA ASP A 266 27.99 32.99 5.09
C ASP A 266 27.25 31.70 4.67
N ASN A 267 26.69 30.96 5.63
CA ASN A 267 25.92 29.73 5.38
C ASN A 267 26.70 28.69 4.53
N GLY A 268 28.03 28.70 4.59
CA GLY A 268 28.89 27.78 3.83
C GLY A 268 29.07 28.10 2.35
N TRP A 269 28.68 29.28 1.87
CA TRP A 269 28.94 29.69 0.49
C TRP A 269 30.43 29.98 0.26
N VAL A 270 30.96 29.44 -0.85
CA VAL A 270 32.32 29.68 -1.33
C VAL A 270 32.24 30.28 -2.72
N SER A 271 32.77 31.50 -2.87
CA SER A 271 32.85 32.17 -4.18
C SER A 271 34.06 31.67 -4.97
N ASN A 272 33.87 31.35 -6.25
CA ASN A 272 34.98 30.98 -7.13
C ASN A 272 35.88 32.20 -7.36
N PRO A 273 37.18 32.19 -7.02
CA PRO A 273 38.03 33.36 -7.18
C PRO A 273 38.12 33.81 -8.65
N PRO A 274 38.27 35.13 -8.93
CA PRO A 274 38.42 35.62 -10.30
C PRO A 274 39.63 34.98 -10.99
N ALA A 275 39.55 34.81 -12.32
CA ALA A 275 40.61 34.14 -13.09
C ALA A 275 42.00 34.78 -12.92
N ASN A 276 42.05 36.11 -12.72
CA ASN A 276 43.26 36.89 -12.54
C ASN A 276 43.62 37.15 -11.07
N ARG A 277 42.82 36.68 -10.10
CA ARG A 277 43.04 36.90 -8.67
C ARG A 277 42.74 35.62 -7.88
N PRO A 278 43.70 34.69 -7.82
CA PRO A 278 43.59 33.51 -6.96
C PRO A 278 43.41 33.89 -5.48
N ASP A 279 42.71 33.04 -4.73
CA ASP A 279 42.47 33.25 -3.30
C ASP A 279 43.58 32.57 -2.48
N VAL A 280 44.50 33.38 -1.95
CA VAL A 280 45.62 32.91 -1.12
C VAL A 280 45.16 32.54 0.29
N PHE A 281 44.16 33.24 0.83
CA PHE A 281 43.67 33.01 2.18
C PHE A 281 42.95 31.67 2.28
N SER A 282 42.00 31.40 1.37
CA SER A 282 41.33 30.09 1.32
C SER A 282 42.31 28.97 0.96
N ALA A 283 43.35 29.25 0.15
CA ALA A 283 44.37 28.25 -0.16
C ALA A 283 45.11 27.75 1.09
N GLN A 284 45.42 28.65 2.03
CA GLN A 284 46.12 28.29 3.26
C GLN A 284 45.33 27.27 4.10
N SER A 285 44.03 27.47 4.27
CA SER A 285 43.17 26.51 4.97
C SER A 285 43.10 25.13 4.29
N LEU A 286 43.15 25.09 2.96
CA LEU A 286 43.20 23.83 2.21
C LEU A 286 44.58 23.15 2.31
N ILE A 287 45.66 23.93 2.32
CA ILE A 287 47.02 23.42 2.52
C ILE A 287 47.13 22.73 3.87
N GLU A 288 46.61 23.33 4.94
CA GLU A 288 46.61 22.75 6.28
C GLU A 288 45.87 21.40 6.31
N LEU A 289 44.68 21.32 5.71
CA LEU A 289 43.96 20.05 5.59
C LEU A 289 44.71 19.03 4.72
N MET A 290 45.39 19.48 3.67
CA MET A 290 46.21 18.59 2.84
C MET A 290 47.43 18.06 3.60
N GLU A 291 48.10 18.88 4.38
CA GLU A 291 49.22 18.44 5.19
C GLU A 291 48.74 17.48 6.30
N GLN A 292 47.56 17.73 6.88
CA GLN A 292 46.96 16.88 7.91
C GLN A 292 46.53 15.50 7.39
N PHE A 293 45.88 15.43 6.22
CA PHE A 293 45.25 14.21 5.71
C PHE A 293 46.01 13.57 4.53
N GLY A 294 47.29 13.88 4.36
CA GLY A 294 48.14 13.24 3.36
C GLY A 294 47.80 13.61 1.91
N GLY A 295 47.41 14.87 1.67
CA GLY A 295 47.20 15.45 0.36
C GLY A 295 48.42 15.31 -0.56
N HIS A 296 48.18 15.30 -1.86
CA HIS A 296 49.23 15.06 -2.85
C HIS A 296 50.22 16.23 -2.88
N GLY A 297 51.52 15.97 -2.72
CA GLY A 297 52.55 17.01 -2.60
C GLY A 297 52.55 18.03 -3.75
N ARG A 298 52.26 17.59 -4.98
CA ARG A 298 52.10 18.51 -6.12
C ARG A 298 50.92 19.47 -5.95
N ALA A 299 49.79 19.01 -5.43
CA ALA A 299 48.62 19.86 -5.18
C ALA A 299 48.90 20.91 -4.09
N ILE A 300 49.64 20.52 -3.05
CA ILE A 300 50.11 21.43 -1.99
C ILE A 300 51.02 22.51 -2.60
N SER A 301 52.02 22.12 -3.39
CA SER A 301 52.93 23.06 -4.05
C SER A 301 52.20 24.00 -5.01
N GLU A 302 51.25 23.50 -5.79
CA GLU A 302 50.43 24.33 -6.68
C GLU A 302 49.59 25.37 -5.91
N LEU A 303 49.00 24.98 -4.78
CA LEU A 303 48.27 25.91 -3.91
C LEU A 303 49.20 26.96 -3.28
N LYS A 304 50.40 26.56 -2.81
CA LYS A 304 51.40 27.48 -2.25
C LYS A 304 51.90 28.49 -3.27
N GLN A 305 52.14 28.05 -4.51
CA GLN A 305 52.72 28.90 -5.56
C GLN A 305 51.69 29.83 -6.22
N HIS A 306 50.47 29.34 -6.43
CA HIS A 306 49.48 30.03 -7.28
C HIS A 306 48.19 30.41 -6.56
N GLY A 307 48.01 30.04 -5.29
CA GLY A 307 46.76 30.20 -4.57
C GLY A 307 45.63 29.33 -5.11
N LEU A 308 44.43 29.51 -4.54
CA LEU A 308 43.25 28.78 -4.93
C LEU A 308 42.64 29.39 -6.19
N ARG A 309 42.42 28.58 -7.23
CA ARG A 309 41.85 29.01 -8.52
C ARG A 309 40.47 28.41 -8.75
N ALA A 310 39.59 29.13 -9.46
CA ALA A 310 38.26 28.65 -9.81
C ALA A 310 38.29 27.30 -10.53
N LYS A 311 39.20 27.15 -11.51
CA LYS A 311 39.39 25.90 -12.27
C LYS A 311 39.69 24.71 -11.36
N THR A 312 40.52 24.89 -10.33
CA THR A 312 40.86 23.82 -9.38
C THR A 312 39.66 23.43 -8.53
N LEU A 313 38.83 24.39 -8.11
CA LEU A 313 37.59 24.11 -7.40
C LEU A 313 36.59 23.37 -8.30
N ASP A 314 36.42 23.79 -9.55
CA ASP A 314 35.52 23.14 -10.51
C ASP A 314 35.93 21.69 -10.76
N GLN A 315 37.22 21.44 -10.98
CA GLN A 315 37.75 20.09 -11.20
C GLN A 315 37.48 19.16 -10.00
N ASN A 316 37.70 19.64 -8.78
CA ASN A 316 37.46 18.82 -7.58
C ASN A 316 35.96 18.61 -7.34
N ARG A 317 35.11 19.61 -7.56
CA ARG A 317 33.64 19.46 -7.49
C ARG A 317 33.12 18.45 -8.51
N ASN A 318 33.62 18.47 -9.74
CA ASN A 318 33.24 17.50 -10.76
C ASN A 318 33.65 16.07 -10.38
N LYS A 319 34.87 15.89 -9.87
CA LYS A 319 35.32 14.57 -9.34
C LYS A 319 34.43 14.06 -8.20
N ILE A 320 34.00 14.95 -7.29
CA ILE A 320 33.06 14.61 -6.22
C ILE A 320 31.70 14.20 -6.81
N LYS A 321 31.18 14.99 -7.75
CA LYS A 321 29.90 14.70 -8.42
C LYS A 321 29.96 13.37 -9.18
N GLU A 322 31.02 13.09 -9.92
CA GLU A 322 31.22 11.83 -10.64
C GLU A 322 31.28 10.63 -9.68
N ALA A 323 32.00 10.74 -8.56
CA ALA A 323 32.04 9.68 -7.56
C ALA A 323 30.68 9.44 -6.89
N LEU A 324 29.92 10.50 -6.60
CA LEU A 324 28.55 10.38 -6.11
C LEU A 324 27.64 9.68 -7.14
N LEU A 325 27.67 10.12 -8.39
CA LEU A 325 26.88 9.52 -9.48
C LEU A 325 27.18 8.02 -9.62
N GLY A 326 28.44 7.62 -9.52
CA GLY A 326 28.87 6.24 -9.64
C GLY A 326 28.40 5.32 -8.50
N VAL A 327 28.01 5.87 -7.34
CA VAL A 327 27.58 5.08 -6.16
C VAL A 327 26.08 5.16 -5.94
N VAL A 328 25.52 6.37 -5.92
CA VAL A 328 24.15 6.62 -5.46
C VAL A 328 23.20 7.04 -6.60
N GLY A 329 23.70 7.21 -7.82
CA GLY A 329 22.90 7.63 -8.97
C GLY A 329 22.56 9.13 -8.97
N GLU A 330 21.75 9.53 -9.96
CA GLU A 330 21.47 10.95 -10.25
C GLU A 330 20.65 11.64 -9.16
N THR A 331 19.50 11.06 -8.77
CA THR A 331 18.57 11.64 -7.79
C THR A 331 19.28 11.99 -6.48
N LEU A 332 20.02 11.05 -5.93
CA LEU A 332 20.71 11.22 -4.66
C LEU A 332 21.92 12.15 -4.77
N THR A 333 22.65 12.09 -5.88
CA THR A 333 23.74 13.05 -6.15
C THR A 333 23.21 14.47 -6.19
N GLU A 334 22.05 14.69 -6.79
CA GLU A 334 21.42 16.00 -6.82
C GLU A 334 21.02 16.46 -5.40
N ALA A 335 20.58 15.55 -4.53
CA ALA A 335 20.20 15.87 -3.15
C ALA A 335 21.40 16.16 -2.23
N CYS A 336 22.52 15.43 -2.37
CA CYS A 336 23.66 15.50 -1.44
C CYS A 336 24.88 16.27 -1.98
N GLY A 337 24.87 16.66 -3.25
CA GLY A 337 25.97 17.36 -3.92
C GLY A 337 26.05 18.87 -3.64
N PHE A 338 26.48 19.63 -4.65
CA PHE A 338 26.68 21.07 -4.55
C PHE A 338 25.47 21.87 -5.06
N GLU A 339 25.18 22.97 -4.39
CA GLU A 339 24.28 24.03 -4.86
C GLU A 339 25.11 25.14 -5.51
N ASN A 340 24.57 25.78 -6.54
CA ASN A 340 25.19 26.88 -7.26
C ASN A 340 24.37 28.15 -7.05
N GLY A 341 25.05 29.27 -6.78
CA GLY A 341 24.47 30.61 -6.68
C GLY A 341 25.31 31.64 -7.44
N ARG A 342 24.82 32.87 -7.46
CA ARG A 342 25.56 34.03 -7.99
C ARG A 342 25.61 35.11 -6.93
N LYS A 343 26.76 35.79 -6.82
CA LYS A 343 26.91 36.96 -5.93
C LYS A 343 26.60 38.24 -6.71
N ASP A 344 25.67 39.04 -6.19
CA ASP A 344 24.90 40.12 -6.85
C ASP A 344 25.67 41.32 -7.43
N GLN A 345 27.00 41.30 -7.50
CA GLN A 345 27.76 42.44 -8.03
C GLN A 345 28.76 42.10 -9.14
N ASN A 346 29.22 40.84 -9.25
CA ASN A 346 30.29 40.48 -10.19
C ASN A 346 30.01 39.22 -11.04
N ALA A 347 28.76 38.73 -11.08
CA ALA A 347 28.39 37.47 -11.75
C ALA A 347 29.28 36.27 -11.38
N GLN A 348 29.88 36.30 -10.19
CA GLN A 348 30.81 35.30 -9.71
C GLN A 348 30.01 34.11 -9.18
N SER A 349 30.27 32.92 -9.73
CA SER A 349 29.64 31.70 -9.27
C SER A 349 30.06 31.39 -7.84
N CYS A 350 29.09 31.09 -6.98
CA CYS A 350 29.34 30.59 -5.63
C CYS A 350 28.74 29.21 -5.46
N TYR A 351 29.35 28.41 -4.60
CA TYR A 351 28.96 27.02 -4.37
C TYR A 351 28.92 26.72 -2.87
N ARG A 352 28.00 25.85 -2.47
CA ARG A 352 27.94 25.25 -1.14
C ARG A 352 27.46 23.82 -1.21
N LEU A 353 27.60 23.07 -0.12
CA LEU A 353 26.92 21.78 0.00
C LEU A 353 25.41 21.99 0.16
N LYS A 354 24.60 21.26 -0.61
CA LYS A 354 23.13 21.27 -0.47
C LYS A 354 22.72 20.74 0.90
N MET A 355 23.47 19.77 1.42
CA MET A 355 23.17 19.16 2.70
C MET A 355 23.14 20.19 3.84
N SER A 356 22.15 20.04 4.72
CA SER A 356 22.04 20.82 5.95
C SER A 356 23.24 20.55 6.87
N PRO A 357 23.76 21.57 7.60
CA PRO A 357 24.84 21.40 8.56
C PRO A 357 24.58 20.27 9.58
N ASN A 358 23.32 20.06 9.97
CA ASN A 358 22.90 19.03 10.93
C ASN A 358 22.95 17.59 10.37
N ARG A 359 23.17 17.45 9.07
CA ARG A 359 23.32 16.16 8.37
C ARG A 359 24.75 15.93 7.89
N ILE A 360 25.68 16.70 8.41
CA ILE A 360 27.11 16.57 8.15
C ILE A 360 27.74 16.13 9.47
N ASP A 361 28.46 15.03 9.48
CA ASP A 361 29.25 14.58 10.61
C ASP A 361 30.73 14.61 10.23
N ILE A 362 31.54 15.25 11.07
CA ILE A 362 32.99 15.31 10.90
C ILE A 362 33.54 14.67 12.17
N ALA A 363 33.88 13.39 12.08
CA ALA A 363 34.47 12.62 13.16
C ALA A 363 35.98 12.59 12.91
N ILE A 364 36.70 13.46 13.63
CA ILE A 364 38.16 13.49 13.64
C ILE A 364 38.56 12.64 14.84
N ASP A 365 39.04 11.42 14.59
CA ASP A 365 39.71 10.64 15.62
C ASP A 365 41.06 11.32 15.89
N ASP A 366 41.13 12.05 17.00
CA ASP A 366 42.39 12.60 17.51
C ASP A 366 43.30 11.42 17.91
N PHE A 367 44.55 11.48 17.46
CA PHE A 367 45.58 10.47 17.68
C PHE A 367 45.84 10.15 19.16
#